data_AF-A0A3S3QVK5-F1
#
_entry.id   AF-A0A3S3QVK5-F1
#
_cell.length_a   1.000
_cell.length_b   1.000
_cell.length_c   1.000
_cell.angle_alpha   90.00
_cell.angle_beta   90.00
_cell.angle_gamma   90.00
#
_symmetry.space_group_name_H-M   'P 1'
#
loop_
_entity.id
_entity.type
_entity.pdbx_description
1 polymer ?
#
loop_
_entity_poly.entity_id
_entity_poly.type
_entity_poly.pdbx_seq_one_letter_code
_entity_poly.pdbx_strand_id
1 'polypeptide(L)'
;MLLKKKFIGVIALLTLLLLVTAVEAKKALLIGIEDYPHVSRLRGPVQDVNNIEQFIISQWGYKKGNIRKLLNSSATRKNILHELRNWLGKSTDKELFLYYSGHGWHQKDTDGDEKDGKDETIAPYDTLPKPKERVVENMISDDEIAAVVKQLQDRKLIFIFDSCHSGTVSRGISTQQQESEDGVKFTKSLDPFSFTPQRTRGLVAKPSKALRREGGFATN
;
A
#
# COMPACT_ATOMS: atom_id res chain seq x y z
N MET A 1 -52.43 -11.82 -32.57
CA MET A 1 -51.31 -10.93 -33.00
C MET A 1 -50.68 -10.12 -31.85
N LEU A 2 -51.46 -9.70 -30.85
CA LEU A 2 -50.99 -8.90 -29.69
C LEU A 2 -49.97 -9.60 -28.77
N LEU A 3 -50.10 -10.93 -28.58
CA LEU A 3 -49.22 -11.70 -27.69
C LEU A 3 -47.76 -11.76 -28.19
N LYS A 4 -47.57 -11.86 -29.51
CA LYS A 4 -46.23 -11.89 -30.13
C LYS A 4 -45.50 -10.55 -29.97
N LYS A 5 -46.21 -9.41 -30.04
CA LYS A 5 -45.62 -8.07 -29.86
C LYS A 5 -45.14 -7.83 -28.42
N LYS A 6 -45.90 -8.31 -27.42
CA LYS A 6 -45.50 -8.24 -26.00
C LYS A 6 -44.25 -9.09 -25.72
N PHE A 7 -44.16 -10.27 -26.33
CA PHE A 7 -42.99 -11.15 -26.18
C PHE A 7 -41.72 -10.55 -26.78
N ILE A 8 -41.81 -9.96 -27.98
CA ILE A 8 -40.69 -9.27 -28.63
C ILE A 8 -40.21 -8.07 -27.81
N GLY A 9 -41.14 -7.29 -27.23
CA GLY A 9 -40.79 -6.16 -26.37
C GLY A 9 -40.08 -6.56 -25.08
N VAL A 10 -40.50 -7.67 -24.44
CA VAL A 10 -39.85 -8.19 -23.23
C VAL A 10 -38.46 -8.72 -23.51
N ILE A 11 -38.27 -9.44 -24.63
CA ILE A 11 -36.94 -9.92 -25.04
C ILE A 11 -36.02 -8.74 -25.36
N ALA A 12 -36.49 -7.74 -26.11
CA ALA A 12 -35.71 -6.55 -26.43
C ALA A 12 -35.29 -5.76 -25.17
N LEU A 13 -36.20 -5.63 -24.19
CA LEU A 13 -35.93 -4.97 -22.92
C LEU A 13 -34.93 -5.78 -22.06
N LEU A 14 -35.07 -7.10 -22.01
CA LEU A 14 -34.12 -7.99 -21.31
C LEU A 14 -32.73 -7.96 -21.96
N THR A 15 -32.65 -7.95 -23.30
CA THR A 15 -31.36 -7.83 -24.01
C THR A 15 -30.74 -6.44 -23.83
N LEU A 16 -31.54 -5.38 -23.79
CA LEU A 16 -31.08 -4.02 -23.52
C LEU A 16 -30.57 -3.87 -22.09
N LEU A 17 -31.26 -4.48 -21.12
CA LEU A 17 -30.84 -4.53 -19.72
C LEU A 17 -29.52 -5.32 -19.56
N LEU A 18 -29.36 -6.43 -20.27
CA LEU A 18 -28.12 -7.23 -20.32
C LEU A 18 -26.95 -6.49 -20.99
N LEU A 19 -27.22 -5.64 -21.99
CA LEU A 19 -26.20 -4.76 -22.59
C LEU A 19 -25.76 -3.63 -21.65
N VAL A 20 -26.66 -3.12 -20.81
CA VAL A 20 -26.38 -2.03 -19.86
C VAL A 20 -25.54 -2.52 -18.67
N THR A 21 -25.58 -3.83 -18.35
CA THR A 21 -24.62 -4.48 -17.45
C THR A 21 -23.25 -4.70 -18.11
N ALA A 22 -22.73 -3.70 -18.83
CA ALA A 22 -21.33 -3.69 -19.20
C ALA A 22 -20.53 -3.70 -17.90
N VAL A 23 -20.01 -4.89 -17.54
CA VAL A 23 -19.18 -5.07 -16.36
C VAL A 23 -18.14 -3.97 -16.37
N GLU A 24 -18.14 -3.14 -15.34
CA GLU A 24 -17.15 -2.08 -15.19
C GLU A 24 -15.77 -2.72 -15.34
N ALA A 25 -15.04 -2.27 -16.35
CA ALA A 25 -13.78 -2.89 -16.71
C ALA A 25 -12.72 -2.37 -15.72
N LYS A 26 -12.23 -3.25 -14.86
CA LYS A 26 -11.29 -2.97 -13.76
C LYS A 26 -10.05 -3.84 -13.87
N LYS A 27 -8.88 -3.29 -13.52
CA LYS A 27 -7.61 -4.03 -13.44
C LYS A 27 -6.83 -3.70 -12.19
N ALA A 28 -6.16 -4.70 -11.65
CA ALA A 28 -5.30 -4.54 -10.49
C ALA A 28 -3.89 -5.10 -10.72
N LEU A 29 -2.92 -4.45 -10.09
CA LEU A 29 -1.57 -4.96 -9.87
C LEU A 29 -1.33 -4.98 -8.35
N LEU A 30 -1.04 -6.15 -7.80
CA LEU A 30 -0.77 -6.34 -6.37
C LEU A 30 0.67 -6.82 -6.21
N ILE A 31 1.43 -6.16 -5.33
CA ILE A 31 2.85 -6.41 -5.14
C ILE A 31 3.09 -6.63 -3.65
N GLY A 32 3.73 -7.75 -3.32
CA GLY A 32 3.98 -8.14 -1.93
C GLY A 32 5.34 -8.79 -1.79
N ILE A 33 6.22 -8.18 -1.01
CA ILE A 33 7.60 -8.65 -0.90
C ILE A 33 7.95 -8.82 0.57
N GLU A 34 8.11 -10.09 0.96
CA GLU A 34 8.44 -10.50 2.32
C GLU A 34 9.90 -10.93 2.43
N ASP A 35 10.33 -11.78 1.49
CA ASP A 35 11.65 -12.41 1.47
C ASP A 35 12.59 -11.62 0.58
N TYR A 36 13.48 -10.82 1.17
CA TYR A 36 14.50 -10.08 0.42
C TYR A 36 15.86 -10.79 0.50
N PRO A 37 16.66 -10.84 -0.58
CA PRO A 37 18.00 -11.42 -0.54
C PRO A 37 19.03 -10.58 0.22
N HIS A 38 18.88 -9.24 0.18
CA HIS A 38 19.93 -8.31 0.62
C HIS A 38 19.47 -7.27 1.65
N VAL A 39 18.20 -7.27 2.02
CA VAL A 39 17.65 -6.46 3.11
C VAL A 39 16.88 -7.34 4.09
N SER A 40 16.48 -6.78 5.23
CA SER A 40 15.80 -7.56 6.28
C SER A 40 14.48 -8.15 5.77
N ARG A 41 14.17 -9.37 6.20
CA ARG A 41 12.87 -10.00 5.93
C ARG A 41 11.75 -9.27 6.66
N LEU A 42 10.61 -9.12 5.99
CA LEU A 42 9.35 -8.66 6.59
C LEU A 42 8.48 -9.84 7.00
N ARG A 43 7.33 -9.58 7.62
CA ARG A 43 6.27 -10.56 7.85
C ARG A 43 4.95 -9.92 7.52
N GLY A 44 4.15 -10.52 6.64
CA GLY A 44 2.83 -9.98 6.30
C GLY A 44 2.61 -9.66 4.82
N PRO A 45 3.56 -9.08 4.06
CA PRO A 45 3.26 -8.54 2.72
C PRO A 45 2.57 -9.52 1.75
N VAL A 46 2.97 -10.79 1.77
CA VAL A 46 2.34 -11.82 0.95
C VAL A 46 0.90 -12.11 1.41
N GLN A 47 0.67 -12.16 2.73
CA GLN A 47 -0.66 -12.32 3.30
C GLN A 47 -1.53 -11.10 3.02
N ASP A 48 -0.98 -9.90 3.10
CA ASP A 48 -1.70 -8.65 2.83
C ASP A 48 -2.18 -8.59 1.38
N VAL A 49 -1.31 -8.92 0.41
CA VAL A 49 -1.69 -9.04 -1.00
C VAL A 49 -2.82 -10.06 -1.19
N ASN A 50 -2.77 -11.21 -0.53
CA ASN A 50 -3.82 -12.21 -0.64
C ASN A 50 -5.14 -11.72 -0.03
N ASN A 51 -5.10 -11.01 1.09
CA ASN A 51 -6.28 -10.42 1.72
C ASN A 51 -6.91 -9.34 0.82
N ILE A 52 -6.08 -8.47 0.25
CA ILE A 52 -6.51 -7.44 -0.70
C ILE A 52 -7.10 -8.06 -1.96
N GLU A 53 -6.48 -9.08 -2.53
CA GLU A 53 -7.04 -9.80 -3.70
C GLU A 53 -8.46 -10.31 -3.39
N GLN A 54 -8.66 -11.00 -2.26
CA GLN A 54 -9.98 -11.50 -1.88
C GLN A 54 -10.98 -10.37 -1.65
N PHE A 55 -10.54 -9.29 -1.03
CA PHE A 55 -11.38 -8.12 -0.76
C PHE A 55 -11.85 -7.45 -2.06
N ILE A 56 -10.94 -7.14 -2.99
CA ILE A 56 -11.33 -6.44 -4.23
C ILE A 56 -12.16 -7.32 -5.16
N ILE A 57 -11.97 -8.65 -5.13
CA ILE A 57 -12.85 -9.59 -5.85
C ILE A 57 -14.24 -9.59 -5.22
N SER A 58 -14.33 -9.80 -3.90
CA SER A 58 -15.62 -10.03 -3.23
C SER A 58 -16.44 -8.76 -3.04
N GLN A 59 -15.79 -7.63 -2.74
CA GLN A 59 -16.47 -6.38 -2.39
C GLN A 59 -16.49 -5.38 -3.55
N TRP A 60 -15.45 -5.34 -4.38
CA TRP A 60 -15.30 -4.32 -5.42
C TRP A 60 -15.52 -4.84 -6.84
N GLY A 61 -15.83 -6.13 -6.99
CA GLY A 61 -16.22 -6.75 -8.26
C GLY A 61 -15.06 -6.95 -9.26
N TYR A 62 -13.81 -6.97 -8.79
CA TYR A 62 -12.67 -7.29 -9.66
C TYR A 62 -12.76 -8.74 -10.13
N LYS A 63 -12.53 -8.96 -11.43
CA LYS A 63 -12.39 -10.32 -11.98
C LYS A 63 -10.99 -10.83 -11.69
N LYS A 64 -10.86 -12.09 -11.25
CA LYS A 64 -9.56 -12.74 -11.00
C LYS A 64 -8.61 -12.67 -12.20
N GLY A 65 -9.12 -12.80 -13.42
CA GLY A 65 -8.32 -12.68 -14.65
C GLY A 65 -7.77 -11.27 -14.93
N ASN A 66 -8.27 -10.25 -14.23
CA ASN A 66 -7.84 -8.87 -14.34
C ASN A 66 -6.94 -8.43 -13.17
N ILE A 67 -6.43 -9.39 -12.38
CA ILE A 67 -5.53 -9.13 -11.27
C ILE A 67 -4.17 -9.76 -11.59
N ARG A 68 -3.11 -8.96 -11.54
CA ARG A 68 -1.72 -9.43 -11.57
C ARG A 68 -1.14 -9.37 -10.17
N LYS A 69 -0.36 -10.39 -9.82
CA LYS A 69 0.37 -10.45 -8.55
C LYS A 69 1.86 -10.62 -8.82
N LEU A 70 2.68 -9.81 -8.16
CA LEU A 70 4.13 -9.99 -8.06
C LEU A 70 4.47 -10.23 -6.60
N LEU A 71 4.95 -11.43 -6.30
CA LEU A 71 5.32 -11.87 -4.96
C LEU A 71 6.80 -12.23 -4.88
N ASN A 72 7.49 -11.77 -3.83
CA ASN A 72 8.88 -12.10 -3.54
C ASN A 72 9.76 -12.05 -4.80
N SER A 73 10.40 -13.16 -5.19
CA SER A 73 11.35 -13.24 -6.31
C SER A 73 10.79 -12.84 -7.67
N SER A 74 9.46 -12.82 -7.84
CA SER A 74 8.84 -12.31 -9.06
C SER A 74 8.72 -10.78 -9.10
N ALA A 75 8.77 -10.11 -7.94
CA ALA A 75 8.66 -8.66 -7.79
C ALA A 75 10.03 -7.96 -7.93
N THR A 76 10.76 -8.29 -8.99
CA THR A 76 12.00 -7.56 -9.34
C THR A 76 11.67 -6.19 -9.89
N ARG A 77 12.64 -5.27 -9.84
CA ARG A 77 12.51 -3.92 -10.39
C ARG A 77 12.02 -3.94 -11.83
N LYS A 78 12.63 -4.81 -12.64
CA LYS A 78 12.27 -5.02 -14.05
C LYS A 78 10.81 -5.45 -14.19
N ASN A 79 10.36 -6.40 -13.41
CA ASN A 79 9.00 -6.95 -13.51
C ASN A 79 7.95 -5.95 -13.01
N ILE A 80 8.21 -5.25 -11.89
CA ILE A 80 7.31 -4.23 -11.36
C ILE A 80 7.11 -3.13 -12.41
N LEU A 81 8.19 -2.57 -12.96
CA LEU A 81 8.06 -1.55 -14.01
C LEU A 81 7.42 -2.08 -15.29
N HIS A 82 7.68 -3.34 -15.66
CA HIS A 82 7.04 -3.97 -16.81
C HIS A 82 5.53 -4.02 -16.63
N GLU A 83 5.04 -4.49 -15.49
CA GLU A 83 3.61 -4.57 -15.19
C GLU A 83 3.00 -3.17 -15.02
N LEU A 84 3.67 -2.24 -14.34
CA LEU A 84 3.19 -0.85 -14.25
C LEU A 84 2.98 -0.25 -15.64
N ARG A 85 3.96 -0.36 -16.55
CA ARG A 85 3.87 0.24 -17.89
C ARG A 85 2.92 -0.50 -18.82
N ASN A 86 2.92 -1.84 -18.80
CA ASN A 86 2.20 -2.62 -19.80
C ASN A 86 0.84 -3.13 -19.32
N TRP A 87 0.71 -3.50 -18.05
CA TRP A 87 -0.54 -4.01 -17.50
C TRP A 87 -1.48 -2.89 -17.09
N LEU A 88 -0.97 -1.91 -16.32
CA LEU A 88 -1.74 -0.73 -15.92
C LEU A 88 -1.64 0.39 -16.97
N GLY A 89 -0.43 0.79 -17.35
CA GLY A 89 -0.15 1.95 -18.22
C GLY A 89 -0.78 1.89 -19.62
N LYS A 90 -0.95 0.68 -20.18
CA LYS A 90 -1.63 0.47 -21.48
C LYS A 90 -3.06 0.00 -21.34
N SER A 91 -3.60 -0.05 -20.13
CA SER A 91 -4.96 -0.51 -19.92
C SER A 91 -5.97 0.46 -20.53
N THR A 92 -7.07 -0.04 -21.06
CA THR A 92 -8.24 0.76 -21.47
C THR A 92 -9.35 0.75 -20.42
N ASP A 93 -9.12 0.08 -19.29
CA ASP A 93 -10.07 -0.07 -18.18
C ASP A 93 -10.32 1.26 -17.43
N LYS A 94 -11.52 1.43 -16.86
CA LYS A 94 -11.94 2.69 -16.21
C LYS A 94 -11.43 2.84 -14.78
N GLU A 95 -11.21 1.73 -14.09
CA GLU A 95 -10.68 1.71 -12.73
C GLU A 95 -9.40 0.87 -12.68
N LEU A 96 -8.33 1.46 -12.15
CA LEU A 96 -7.03 0.83 -11.99
C LEU A 96 -6.62 0.86 -10.52
N PHE A 97 -6.22 -0.29 -10.01
CA PHE A 97 -5.84 -0.47 -8.62
C PHE A 97 -4.39 -0.95 -8.52
N LEU A 98 -3.59 -0.27 -7.71
CA LEU A 98 -2.23 -0.67 -7.36
C LEU A 98 -2.15 -0.85 -5.85
N TYR A 99 -1.73 -2.02 -5.40
CA TYR A 99 -1.41 -2.25 -3.99
C TYR A 99 0.03 -2.73 -3.89
N TYR A 100 0.82 -2.07 -3.05
CA TYR A 100 2.17 -2.44 -2.73
C TYR A 100 2.30 -2.68 -1.23
N SER A 101 2.91 -3.78 -0.83
CA SER A 101 3.34 -4.04 0.54
C SER A 101 4.78 -4.53 0.56
N GLY A 102 5.65 -3.86 1.32
CA GLY A 102 7.10 -4.14 1.31
C GLY A 102 7.95 -3.10 2.04
N HIS A 103 9.24 -3.04 1.72
CA HIS A 103 10.13 -1.99 2.23
C HIS A 103 9.96 -0.70 1.44
N GLY A 104 10.16 0.42 2.11
CA GLY A 104 10.25 1.74 1.49
C GLY A 104 11.52 2.43 1.98
N TRP A 105 12.01 3.41 1.24
CA TRP A 105 13.21 4.16 1.61
C TRP A 105 13.08 5.62 1.19
N HIS A 106 13.83 6.50 1.84
CA HIS A 106 14.01 7.89 1.40
C HIS A 106 15.39 7.99 0.76
N GLN A 107 15.44 8.19 -0.56
CA GLN A 107 16.71 8.54 -1.20
C GLN A 107 16.93 10.05 -1.07
N LYS A 108 18.15 10.51 -1.37
CA LYS A 108 18.41 11.94 -1.43
C LYS A 108 17.91 12.41 -2.79
N ASP A 109 17.04 13.41 -2.82
CA ASP A 109 16.54 14.02 -4.04
C ASP A 109 17.71 14.48 -4.93
N THR A 110 17.60 14.15 -6.21
CA THR A 110 18.61 14.45 -7.23
C THR A 110 18.17 15.42 -8.30
N ASP A 111 16.89 15.79 -8.39
CA ASP A 111 16.36 16.70 -9.41
C ASP A 111 15.72 17.98 -8.86
N GLY A 112 15.53 18.04 -7.54
CA GLY A 112 15.13 19.23 -6.79
C GLY A 112 13.64 19.52 -6.83
N ASP A 113 12.81 18.56 -7.21
CA ASP A 113 11.36 18.74 -7.30
C ASP A 113 10.64 18.61 -5.95
N GLU A 114 11.30 18.03 -4.94
CA GLU A 114 10.77 17.86 -3.60
C GLU A 114 11.21 18.95 -2.60
N LYS A 115 10.25 19.45 -1.82
CA LYS A 115 10.47 20.54 -0.85
C LYS A 115 11.33 20.16 0.35
N ASP A 116 11.47 18.87 0.67
CA ASP A 116 12.31 18.38 1.77
C ASP A 116 13.58 17.64 1.29
N GLY A 117 13.71 17.46 -0.03
CA GLY A 117 14.86 16.90 -0.71
C GLY A 117 15.04 15.39 -0.52
N LYS A 118 13.97 14.57 -0.56
CA LYS A 118 14.05 13.12 -0.32
C LYS A 118 13.05 12.23 -1.07
N ASP A 119 13.43 11.71 -2.24
CA ASP A 119 12.56 10.80 -3.00
C ASP A 119 12.02 9.63 -2.17
N GLU A 120 10.69 9.51 -2.15
CA GLU A 120 10.01 8.33 -1.64
C GLU A 120 10.18 7.17 -2.63
N THR A 121 10.78 6.08 -2.17
CA THR A 121 11.06 4.92 -3.03
C THR A 121 10.49 3.63 -2.46
N ILE A 122 10.00 2.77 -3.35
CA ILE A 122 9.65 1.38 -3.01
C ILE A 122 10.83 0.45 -3.31
N ALA A 123 10.98 -0.61 -2.51
CA ALA A 123 12.06 -1.58 -2.65
C ALA A 123 11.60 -2.87 -3.36
N PRO A 124 12.05 -3.13 -4.60
CA PRO A 124 11.86 -4.41 -5.25
C PRO A 124 12.61 -5.56 -4.55
N TYR A 125 12.32 -6.79 -4.96
CA TYR A 125 12.99 -7.98 -4.45
C TYR A 125 14.51 -7.95 -4.68
N ASP A 126 14.94 -7.42 -5.81
CA ASP A 126 16.35 -7.29 -6.22
C ASP A 126 16.98 -5.96 -5.79
N THR A 127 16.40 -5.26 -4.81
CA THR A 127 17.04 -4.14 -4.12
C THR A 127 18.41 -4.57 -3.57
N LEU A 128 19.43 -3.76 -3.86
CA LEU A 128 20.81 -4.06 -3.52
C LEU A 128 21.46 -2.88 -2.78
N PRO A 129 21.58 -2.95 -1.45
CA PRO A 129 22.33 -1.96 -0.68
C PRO A 129 23.82 -2.03 -1.00
N LYS A 130 24.45 -0.87 -1.23
CA LYS A 130 25.91 -0.72 -1.39
C LYS A 130 26.50 0.17 -0.29
N PRO A 131 26.83 -0.40 0.89
CA PRO A 131 27.23 0.38 2.05
C PRO A 131 28.45 1.28 1.83
N LYS A 132 29.43 0.83 1.03
CA LYS A 132 30.65 1.60 0.74
C LYS A 132 30.38 2.86 -0.08
N GLU A 133 29.41 2.79 -0.97
CA GLU A 133 29.02 3.87 -1.89
C GLU A 133 27.89 4.74 -1.29
N ARG A 134 27.31 4.32 -0.15
CA ARG A 134 26.17 4.96 0.51
C ARG A 134 24.96 5.13 -0.41
N VAL A 135 24.75 4.15 -1.30
CA VAL A 135 23.61 4.10 -2.23
C VAL A 135 22.86 2.78 -2.06
N VAL A 136 21.59 2.77 -2.47
CA VAL A 136 20.76 1.57 -2.58
C VAL A 136 20.33 1.44 -4.03
N GLU A 137 20.78 0.39 -4.71
CA GLU A 137 20.44 0.15 -6.11
C GLU A 137 19.11 -0.57 -6.26
N ASN A 138 18.57 -0.49 -7.48
CA ASN A 138 17.33 -1.13 -7.91
C ASN A 138 16.06 -0.68 -7.20
N MET A 139 16.11 0.43 -6.47
CA MET A 139 14.91 1.11 -5.99
C MET A 139 14.07 1.64 -7.16
N ILE A 140 12.77 1.82 -6.92
CA ILE A 140 11.85 2.50 -7.84
C ILE A 140 11.40 3.78 -7.14
N SER A 141 11.64 4.93 -7.77
CA SER A 141 11.16 6.22 -7.26
C SER A 141 9.67 6.41 -7.54
N ASP A 142 9.04 7.24 -6.74
CA ASP A 142 7.71 7.77 -6.99
C ASP A 142 7.59 8.46 -8.35
N ASP A 143 8.62 9.16 -8.82
CA ASP A 143 8.69 9.73 -10.17
C ASP A 143 8.48 8.70 -11.28
N GLU A 144 9.13 7.54 -11.17
CA GLU A 144 8.97 6.46 -12.14
C GLU A 144 7.53 5.92 -12.13
N ILE A 145 6.87 5.95 -10.98
CA ILE A 145 5.45 5.58 -10.83
C ILE A 145 4.56 6.70 -11.39
N ALA A 146 4.87 7.96 -11.08
CA ALA A 146 4.15 9.17 -11.50
C ALA A 146 4.17 9.31 -13.03
N ALA A 147 5.29 8.98 -13.68
CA ALA A 147 5.41 8.94 -15.13
C ALA A 147 4.39 7.99 -15.78
N VAL A 148 4.05 6.87 -15.13
CA VAL A 148 3.00 5.96 -15.58
C VAL A 148 1.61 6.52 -15.26
N VAL A 149 1.41 7.06 -14.06
CA VAL A 149 0.13 7.67 -13.62
C VAL A 149 -0.31 8.81 -14.53
N LYS A 150 0.64 9.63 -14.99
CA LYS A 150 0.37 10.77 -15.89
C LYS A 150 -0.29 10.35 -17.20
N GLN A 151 -0.08 9.11 -17.66
CA GLN A 151 -0.70 8.57 -18.86
C GLN A 151 -2.13 8.02 -18.61
N LEU A 152 -2.56 7.98 -17.36
CA LEU A 152 -3.79 7.31 -16.90
C LEU A 152 -4.82 8.28 -16.29
N GLN A 153 -4.64 9.60 -16.46
CA GLN A 153 -5.41 10.63 -15.75
C GLN A 153 -6.92 10.63 -16.03
N ASP A 154 -7.38 10.12 -17.18
CA ASP A 154 -8.81 10.04 -17.52
C ASP A 154 -9.54 8.85 -16.87
N ARG A 155 -8.90 8.21 -15.87
CA ARG A 155 -9.37 6.97 -15.23
C ARG A 155 -9.47 7.17 -13.72
N LYS A 156 -10.23 6.30 -13.06
CA LYS A 156 -10.22 6.20 -11.60
C LYS A 156 -9.00 5.40 -11.16
N LEU A 157 -8.10 6.04 -10.40
CA LEU A 157 -6.86 5.43 -9.90
C LEU A 157 -6.94 5.28 -8.38
N ILE A 158 -6.62 4.09 -7.88
CA ILE A 158 -6.57 3.81 -6.43
C ILE A 158 -5.24 3.12 -6.14
N PHE A 159 -4.28 3.87 -5.61
CA PHE A 159 -2.94 3.37 -5.31
C PHE A 159 -2.73 3.38 -3.79
N ILE A 160 -2.29 2.25 -3.24
CA ILE A 160 -2.05 2.08 -1.81
C ILE A 160 -0.64 1.50 -1.62
N PHE A 161 0.16 2.18 -0.79
CA PHE A 161 1.52 1.78 -0.45
C PHE A 161 1.61 1.51 1.05
N ASP A 162 1.87 0.25 1.39
CA ASP A 162 2.02 -0.25 2.75
C ASP A 162 3.47 -0.66 2.98
N SER A 163 4.32 0.34 3.22
CA SER A 163 5.73 0.13 3.54
C SER A 163 6.12 0.76 4.85
N CYS A 164 7.05 0.12 5.58
CA CYS A 164 7.61 0.61 6.84
C CYS A 164 8.45 1.88 6.63
N HIS A 165 7.71 2.97 6.43
CA HIS A 165 8.00 4.39 6.51
C HIS A 165 6.67 5.19 6.49
N SER A 166 5.50 4.54 6.39
CA SER A 166 4.15 5.11 6.56
C SER A 166 3.75 5.41 8.03
N GLY A 167 4.69 5.35 8.97
CA GLY A 167 4.46 5.34 10.43
C GLY A 167 4.67 6.66 11.17
N THR A 168 3.83 7.67 10.91
CA THR A 168 3.26 8.50 12.00
C THR A 168 1.74 8.63 11.81
N VAL A 169 1.03 7.51 11.65
CA VAL A 169 -0.43 7.48 11.84
C VAL A 169 -0.76 6.34 12.80
N SER A 170 -1.33 6.71 13.95
CA SER A 170 -1.94 5.84 14.97
C SER A 170 -1.06 5.20 16.06
N ARG A 171 -0.46 6.01 16.93
CA ARG A 171 -0.42 5.69 18.38
C ARG A 171 -0.62 6.95 19.22
N GLY A 172 -1.84 7.13 19.73
CA GLY A 172 -2.14 8.13 20.75
C GLY A 172 -3.52 8.74 20.57
N ILE A 173 -4.56 8.08 21.09
CA ILE A 173 -5.74 8.83 21.54
C ILE A 173 -5.28 9.66 22.74
N SER A 174 -5.06 10.94 22.51
CA SER A 174 -5.27 11.98 23.51
C SER A 174 -5.60 13.27 22.75
N THR A 175 -6.87 13.64 22.83
CA THR A 175 -7.44 14.93 22.43
C THR A 175 -6.53 16.07 22.87
N GLN A 176 -5.92 16.76 21.91
CA GLN A 176 -5.89 18.22 21.86
C GLN A 176 -5.96 18.64 20.39
N GLN A 177 -7.08 19.26 20.03
CA GLN A 177 -7.31 19.93 18.76
C GLN A 177 -6.41 21.16 18.68
N GLN A 178 -5.62 21.26 17.62
CA GLN A 178 -5.21 22.56 17.09
C GLN A 178 -5.06 22.42 15.57
N GLU A 179 -6.04 22.99 14.86
CA GLU A 179 -6.04 23.14 13.41
C GLU A 179 -4.95 24.13 12.99
N SER A 180 -4.17 23.76 11.98
CA SER A 180 -3.44 24.70 11.12
C SER A 180 -3.42 24.11 9.72
N GLU A 181 -3.90 24.91 8.77
CA GLU A 181 -4.12 24.61 7.35
C GLU A 181 -2.83 24.13 6.65
N ASP A 182 -2.95 23.25 5.65
CA ASP A 182 -1.88 22.62 4.85
C ASP A 182 -1.21 21.34 5.41
N GLY A 183 -1.97 20.53 6.15
CA GLY A 183 -1.48 19.35 6.87
C GLY A 183 -0.83 18.25 6.01
N VAL A 184 0.46 17.98 6.27
CA VAL A 184 0.98 16.71 6.83
C VAL A 184 2.29 17.01 7.58
N LYS A 185 2.47 16.50 8.81
CA LYS A 185 3.73 16.56 9.58
C LYS A 185 4.24 15.15 9.87
N PHE A 186 5.43 14.80 9.38
CA PHE A 186 6.15 13.60 9.76
C PHE A 186 7.34 13.93 10.67
N THR A 187 7.47 13.19 11.77
CA THR A 187 8.47 13.45 12.82
C THR A 187 9.75 12.64 12.64
N LYS A 188 10.82 13.18 13.23
CA LYS A 188 12.26 12.90 13.15
C LYS A 188 12.75 11.44 13.01
N SER A 189 13.64 11.30 12.02
CA SER A 189 14.69 10.30 11.70
C SER A 189 15.11 9.22 12.71
N LEU A 190 15.31 8.00 12.20
CA LEU A 190 16.29 7.03 12.71
C LEU A 190 17.42 6.86 11.69
N ASP A 191 18.65 6.67 12.19
CA ASP A 191 19.88 6.53 11.41
C ASP A 191 19.90 5.19 10.64
N PRO A 192 20.00 5.21 9.29
CA PRO A 192 19.97 4.00 8.46
C PRO A 192 21.16 3.05 8.66
N PHE A 193 22.18 3.44 9.43
CA PHE A 193 23.35 2.61 9.74
C PHE A 193 23.33 1.99 11.14
N SER A 194 22.30 2.27 11.94
CA SER A 194 22.18 1.75 13.31
C SER A 194 21.56 0.35 13.35
N PHE A 195 22.33 -0.67 12.97
CA PHE A 195 21.97 -2.07 13.22
C PHE A 195 22.26 -2.46 14.67
N THR A 196 21.37 -2.05 15.59
CA THR A 196 21.33 -2.61 16.94
C THR A 196 20.02 -3.36 17.12
N PRO A 197 20.01 -4.66 17.48
CA PRO A 197 18.77 -5.38 17.74
C PRO A 197 18.07 -4.77 18.96
N GLN A 198 16.99 -4.01 18.75
CA GLN A 198 16.16 -3.59 19.87
C GLN A 198 15.38 -4.81 20.39
N ARG A 199 15.88 -5.39 21.48
CA ARG A 199 15.14 -6.32 22.34
C ARG A 199 13.90 -5.61 22.86
N THR A 200 12.73 -5.92 22.30
CA THR A 200 11.44 -5.54 22.91
C THR A 200 11.29 -6.31 24.22
N ARG A 201 11.66 -5.67 25.33
CA ARG A 201 11.22 -6.08 26.66
C ARG A 201 9.69 -5.92 26.70
N GLY A 202 8.98 -7.04 26.66
CA GLY A 202 7.55 -7.07 26.97
C GLY A 202 7.33 -6.44 28.34
N LEU A 203 6.52 -5.38 28.38
CA LEU A 203 6.02 -4.82 29.62
C LEU A 203 4.94 -5.77 30.15
N VAL A 204 5.35 -6.57 31.13
CA VAL A 204 4.48 -7.29 32.05
C VAL A 204 3.57 -6.25 32.74
N ALA A 205 2.26 -6.44 32.63
CA ALA A 205 1.29 -5.63 33.36
C ALA A 205 1.52 -5.78 34.88
N LYS A 206 1.88 -4.69 35.55
CA LYS A 206 1.86 -4.60 37.02
C LYS A 206 0.47 -4.11 37.43
N PRO A 207 -0.22 -4.74 38.40
CA PRO A 207 -1.54 -4.31 38.82
C PRO A 207 -1.47 -2.91 39.44
N SER A 208 -2.43 -2.07 39.04
CA SER A 208 -2.58 -0.69 39.49
C SER A 208 -2.81 -0.62 41.00
N LYS A 209 -2.04 0.23 41.69
CA LYS A 209 -2.27 0.62 43.08
C LYS A 209 -3.69 1.16 43.24
N ALA A 210 -4.55 0.41 43.92
CA ALA A 210 -5.79 0.91 44.49
C ALA A 210 -5.50 1.49 45.88
N LEU A 211 -6.03 2.70 46.11
CA LEU A 211 -6.32 3.41 47.35
C LEU A 211 -5.61 2.97 48.64
N ARG A 212 -4.72 3.85 49.13
CA ARG A 212 -4.44 3.96 50.57
C ARG A 212 -5.55 4.82 51.20
N ARG A 213 -6.44 4.19 51.96
CA ARG A 213 -7.16 4.80 53.07
C ARG A 213 -6.68 4.18 54.38
N GLU A 214 -6.86 4.96 55.42
CA GLU A 214 -6.19 4.94 56.72
C GLU A 214 -6.39 3.68 57.58
N GLY A 215 -5.52 3.53 58.58
CA GLY A 215 -5.67 2.57 59.68
C GLY A 215 -4.32 2.26 60.32
N GLY A 216 -3.98 2.98 61.40
CA GLY A 216 -2.81 2.68 62.23
C GLY A 216 -3.01 1.44 63.10
N PHE A 217 -1.92 0.82 63.54
CA PHE A 217 -1.77 0.27 64.89
C PHE A 217 -0.29 -0.05 65.16
N ALA A 218 0.13 0.20 66.40
CA ALA A 218 1.46 -0.02 66.95
C ALA A 218 1.77 -1.51 67.15
N THR A 219 3.06 -1.87 67.25
CA THR A 219 3.71 -2.39 68.48
C THR A 219 5.10 -2.97 68.18
N ASN A 220 6.03 -2.63 69.08
CA ASN A 220 7.33 -3.21 69.45
C ASN A 220 8.42 -3.41 68.39
#